data_AF-A0A960VPZ8-F1
#
_entry.id   AF-A0A960VPZ8-F1
#
_cell.length_a   1.000
_cell.length_b   1.000
_cell.length_c   1.000
_cell.angle_alpha   90.00
_cell.angle_beta   90.00
_cell.angle_gamma   90.00
#
_symmetry.space_group_name_H-M   'P 1'
#
loop_
_entity.id
_entity.type
_entity.pdbx_description
1 polymer ?
#
loop_
_entity_poly.entity_id
_entity_poly.type
_entity_poly.pdbx_seq_one_letter_code
_entity_poly.pdbx_strand_id
1 'polypeptide(L)'
;MQARAERLKNEPDWLDFRSLDPIIIGILPGDGIGTSIAADAEWIMRQVLKDEVASGKIEMRNIEGLTIERRAEVNQAVPDEVLEECKQCHVLLKGPTTTPRKGDPWPNIESANVALRKKLDLFANVRPVQIPEQGIDWTFFRENTEDLYALGPYGLDVDDDISIDFRLITTQGSERIARMAFEYAKKQGKQQVTIVTKANVVKTSDGRFLRVCQEVAKDYPGINVDDWYIDIMTAKLIDEKRRRQFQVMILPNLYGDILTDEAAEMQGGVGTAGSANIGKRYAMFEAIHGSAPRMVDEGRAQYADPSSMIRATAMMLGHIGYPALQKKLEMALDICGQFEQKVVTTGRDTGATGHELAEYIHATLTSSDLEEKWNGFRSQH
;
A
#
# COMPACT_ATOMS: atom_id res chain seq x y z
N MET A 1 -16.29 17.53 11.68
CA MET A 1 -14.93 17.95 11.28
C MET A 1 -14.07 18.46 12.43
N GLN A 2 -14.53 19.44 13.24
CA GLN A 2 -13.75 19.92 14.40
C GLN A 2 -13.42 18.82 15.42
N ALA A 3 -14.38 17.95 15.75
CA ALA A 3 -14.14 16.81 16.63
C ALA A 3 -13.05 15.84 16.10
N ARG A 4 -12.97 15.64 14.78
CA ARG A 4 -11.91 14.84 14.15
C ARG A 4 -10.55 15.53 14.29
N ALA A 5 -10.48 16.83 14.02
CA ALA A 5 -9.24 17.59 14.19
C ALA A 5 -8.74 17.57 15.65
N GLU A 6 -9.64 17.71 16.63
CA GLU A 6 -9.28 17.59 18.05
C GLU A 6 -8.87 16.17 18.44
N ARG A 7 -9.53 15.14 17.91
CA ARG A 7 -9.11 13.75 18.11
C ARG A 7 -7.69 13.52 17.59
N LEU A 8 -7.36 14.02 16.40
CA LEU A 8 -6.02 13.89 15.81
C LEU A 8 -4.93 14.60 16.63
N LYS A 9 -5.26 15.71 17.30
CA LYS A 9 -4.33 16.39 18.21
C LYS A 9 -4.02 15.59 19.47
N ASN A 10 -5.00 14.81 19.95
CA ASN A 10 -4.90 14.02 21.18
C ASN A 10 -4.63 12.53 20.90
N GLU A 11 -4.28 12.17 19.66
CA GLU A 11 -4.03 10.79 19.28
C GLU A 11 -2.78 10.27 20.02
N PRO A 12 -2.81 9.02 20.54
CA PRO A 12 -1.64 8.39 21.15
C PRO A 12 -0.41 8.40 20.24
N ASP A 13 0.76 8.16 20.82
CA ASP A 13 1.99 7.97 20.05
C ASP A 13 1.98 6.63 19.29
N TRP A 14 2.98 6.42 18.44
CA TRP A 14 3.15 5.20 17.65
C TRP A 14 3.18 3.94 18.51
N LEU A 15 2.48 2.90 18.05
CA LEU A 15 2.56 1.56 18.62
C LEU A 15 3.99 1.03 18.50
N ASP A 16 4.59 0.65 19.63
CA ASP A 16 5.90 0.00 19.64
C ASP A 16 5.75 -1.52 19.57
N PHE A 17 5.98 -2.09 18.39
CA PHE A 17 5.92 -3.54 18.17
C PHE A 17 6.88 -4.35 19.04
N ARG A 18 7.97 -3.75 19.53
CA ARG A 18 8.93 -4.44 20.42
C ARG A 18 8.37 -4.68 21.83
N SER A 19 7.31 -3.96 22.19
CA SER A 19 6.63 -4.08 23.49
C SER A 19 5.47 -5.07 23.47
N LEU A 20 5.16 -5.65 22.30
CA LEU A 20 4.04 -6.57 22.11
C LEU A 20 4.50 -8.02 22.22
N ASP A 21 3.73 -8.79 22.99
CA ASP A 21 3.91 -10.24 23.15
C ASP A 21 2.53 -10.86 23.44
N PRO A 22 1.80 -11.38 22.44
CA PRO A 22 2.17 -11.52 21.02
C PRO A 22 1.91 -10.29 20.14
N ILE A 23 2.57 -10.24 18.98
CA ILE A 23 2.12 -9.45 17.82
C ILE A 23 1.02 -10.24 17.10
N ILE A 24 -0.10 -9.60 16.76
CA ILE A 24 -1.29 -10.27 16.20
C ILE A 24 -1.46 -9.80 14.76
N ILE A 25 -1.36 -10.74 13.83
CA ILE A 25 -1.51 -10.53 12.38
C ILE A 25 -2.89 -11.05 11.95
N GLY A 26 -3.76 -10.15 11.50
CA GLY A 26 -5.05 -10.51 10.91
C GLY A 26 -4.92 -10.71 9.40
N ILE A 27 -5.48 -11.78 8.85
CA ILE A 27 -5.42 -12.13 7.43
C ILE A 27 -6.83 -12.07 6.87
N LEU A 28 -7.05 -11.21 5.88
CA LEU A 28 -8.33 -10.98 5.23
C LEU A 28 -8.20 -11.31 3.74
N PRO A 29 -8.64 -12.49 3.27
CA PRO A 29 -8.41 -12.89 1.88
C PRO A 29 -9.11 -11.98 0.86
N GLY A 30 -10.22 -11.35 1.25
CA GLY A 30 -10.99 -10.45 0.38
C GLY A 30 -11.81 -11.20 -0.67
N ASP A 31 -11.87 -10.66 -1.88
CA ASP A 31 -12.73 -11.09 -2.98
C ASP A 31 -11.94 -11.59 -4.19
N GLY A 32 -12.59 -12.40 -5.02
CA GLY A 32 -12.07 -12.82 -6.32
C GLY A 32 -10.76 -13.60 -6.20
N ILE A 33 -9.72 -13.19 -6.95
CA ILE A 33 -8.39 -13.81 -6.87
C ILE A 33 -7.72 -13.63 -5.51
N GLY A 34 -8.23 -12.72 -4.67
CA GLY A 34 -7.67 -12.41 -3.36
C GLY A 34 -7.53 -13.63 -2.46
N THR A 35 -8.48 -14.57 -2.54
CA THR A 35 -8.41 -15.84 -1.80
C THR A 35 -7.18 -16.67 -2.17
N SER A 36 -6.87 -16.79 -3.46
CA SER A 36 -5.69 -17.54 -3.94
C SER A 36 -4.38 -16.87 -3.54
N ILE A 37 -4.24 -15.58 -3.86
CA ILE A 37 -2.96 -14.87 -3.64
C ILE A 37 -2.69 -14.59 -2.16
N ALA A 38 -3.73 -14.41 -1.33
CA ALA A 38 -3.58 -14.29 0.11
C ALA A 38 -3.15 -15.62 0.75
N ALA A 39 -3.65 -16.76 0.25
CA ALA A 39 -3.22 -18.08 0.70
C ALA A 39 -1.74 -18.33 0.40
N ASP A 40 -1.26 -17.96 -0.79
CA ASP A 40 0.16 -18.08 -1.16
C ASP A 40 1.06 -17.17 -0.31
N ALA A 41 0.62 -15.93 -0.07
CA ALA A 41 1.34 -14.99 0.81
C ALA A 41 1.33 -15.43 2.28
N GLU A 42 0.22 -15.96 2.78
CA GLU A 42 0.12 -16.56 4.12
C GLU A 42 1.04 -17.77 4.25
N TRP A 43 1.10 -18.63 3.23
CA TRP A 43 1.98 -19.79 3.25
C TRP A 43 3.45 -19.38 3.41
N ILE A 44 3.95 -18.44 2.58
CA ILE A 44 5.34 -17.93 2.72
C ILE A 44 5.53 -17.30 4.10
N MET A 45 4.58 -16.48 4.55
CA MET A 45 4.65 -15.82 5.85
C MET A 45 4.79 -16.84 7.00
N ARG A 46 4.02 -17.93 6.97
CA ARG A 46 4.10 -19.02 7.95
C ARG A 46 5.44 -19.75 7.88
N GLN A 47 6.05 -19.90 6.71
CA GLN A 47 7.39 -20.49 6.60
C GLN A 47 8.45 -19.60 7.25
N VAL A 48 8.48 -18.31 6.90
CA VAL A 48 9.53 -17.38 7.37
C VAL A 48 9.37 -16.96 8.83
N LEU A 49 8.16 -17.09 9.39
CA LEU A 49 7.86 -16.80 10.81
C LEU A 49 7.62 -18.07 11.63
N LYS A 50 7.96 -19.25 11.12
CA LYS A 50 7.67 -20.54 11.77
C LYS A 50 8.09 -20.58 13.24
N ASP A 51 9.31 -20.12 13.55
CA ASP A 51 9.85 -20.14 14.91
C ASP A 51 9.16 -19.13 15.82
N GLU A 52 8.74 -17.97 15.28
CA GLU A 52 8.06 -16.91 16.04
C GLU A 52 6.60 -17.25 16.32
N VAL A 53 5.97 -18.03 15.43
CA VAL A 53 4.66 -18.64 15.68
C VAL A 53 4.79 -19.75 16.71
N ALA A 54 5.82 -20.61 16.60
CA ALA A 54 6.03 -21.70 17.54
C ALA A 54 6.38 -21.21 18.96
N SER A 55 7.08 -20.09 19.08
CA SER A 55 7.41 -19.45 20.37
C SER A 55 6.23 -18.70 20.99
N GLY A 56 5.17 -18.45 20.23
CA GLY A 56 4.01 -17.65 20.64
C GLY A 56 4.22 -16.14 20.52
N LYS A 57 5.36 -15.66 20.01
CA LYS A 57 5.63 -14.22 19.79
C LYS A 57 4.74 -13.62 18.70
N ILE A 58 4.35 -14.42 17.70
CA ILE A 58 3.43 -14.03 16.64
C ILE A 58 2.19 -14.92 16.66
N GLU A 59 1.03 -14.29 16.71
CA GLU A 59 -0.27 -14.91 16.53
C GLU A 59 -0.84 -14.52 15.16
N MET A 60 -1.30 -15.50 14.37
CA MET A 60 -1.95 -15.27 13.08
C MET A 60 -3.42 -15.65 13.16
N ARG A 61 -4.31 -14.75 12.74
CA ARG A 61 -5.76 -14.93 12.75
C ARG A 61 -6.32 -14.75 11.35
N ASN A 62 -7.08 -15.73 10.87
CA ASN A 62 -7.86 -15.57 9.65
C ASN A 62 -9.18 -14.89 10.02
N ILE A 63 -9.49 -13.78 9.35
CA ILE A 63 -10.72 -13.01 9.55
C ILE A 63 -11.55 -13.19 8.29
N GLU A 64 -12.68 -13.88 8.44
CA GLU A 64 -13.63 -14.14 7.36
C GLU A 64 -14.71 -13.05 7.30
N GLY A 65 -15.56 -13.07 6.27
CA GLY A 65 -16.74 -12.20 6.20
C GLY A 65 -16.53 -10.83 5.53
N LEU A 66 -15.33 -10.49 5.06
CA LEU A 66 -15.11 -9.27 4.27
C LEU A 66 -15.59 -9.37 2.80
N THR A 67 -16.19 -10.50 2.41
CA THR A 67 -16.57 -10.75 1.01
C THR A 67 -17.65 -9.78 0.51
N ILE A 68 -17.73 -9.58 -0.80
CA ILE A 68 -18.75 -8.72 -1.42
C ILE A 68 -20.16 -9.24 -1.14
N GLU A 69 -20.37 -10.55 -1.10
CA GLU A 69 -21.65 -11.18 -0.78
C GLU A 69 -22.10 -10.79 0.62
N ARG A 70 -21.23 -10.96 1.62
CA ARG A 70 -21.54 -10.64 3.01
C ARG A 70 -21.78 -9.16 3.19
N ARG A 71 -20.93 -8.31 2.61
CA ARG A 71 -21.07 -6.85 2.64
C ARG A 71 -22.38 -6.38 2.01
N ALA A 72 -22.78 -6.98 0.90
CA ALA A 72 -24.05 -6.70 0.24
C ALA A 72 -25.24 -7.16 1.09
N GLU A 73 -25.17 -8.33 1.72
CA GLU A 73 -26.21 -8.87 2.60
C GLU A 73 -26.50 -7.93 3.77
N VAL A 74 -25.47 -7.41 4.43
CA VAL A 74 -25.63 -6.49 5.57
C VAL A 74 -25.69 -5.01 5.17
N ASN A 75 -25.54 -4.70 3.87
CA ASN A 75 -25.46 -3.35 3.33
C ASN A 75 -24.42 -2.46 4.05
N GLN A 76 -23.23 -3.02 4.30
CA GLN A 76 -22.12 -2.33 4.96
C GLN A 76 -20.83 -2.46 4.14
N ALA A 77 -20.04 -1.39 4.09
CA ALA A 77 -18.73 -1.41 3.43
C ALA A 77 -17.73 -2.37 4.11
N VAL A 78 -17.87 -2.55 5.43
CA VAL A 78 -17.15 -3.52 6.26
C VAL A 78 -18.15 -3.96 7.32
N PRO A 79 -18.49 -5.25 7.43
CA PRO A 79 -19.38 -5.74 8.47
C PRO A 79 -18.84 -5.41 9.86
N ASP A 80 -19.71 -5.07 10.80
CA ASP A 80 -19.27 -4.61 12.12
C ASP A 80 -18.47 -5.69 12.87
N GLU A 81 -18.86 -6.96 12.75
CA GLU A 81 -18.13 -8.10 13.31
C GLU A 81 -16.70 -8.21 12.76
N VAL A 82 -16.54 -8.03 11.45
CA VAL A 82 -15.24 -8.08 10.76
C VAL A 82 -14.34 -6.93 11.22
N LEU A 83 -14.92 -5.74 11.39
CA LEU A 83 -14.19 -4.59 11.88
C LEU A 83 -13.72 -4.79 13.32
N GLU A 84 -14.55 -5.36 14.19
CA GLU A 84 -14.16 -5.64 15.58
C GLU A 84 -13.03 -6.67 15.64
N GLU A 85 -13.04 -7.70 14.80
CA GLU A 85 -11.90 -8.61 14.66
C GLU A 85 -10.64 -7.88 14.18
N CYS A 86 -10.75 -7.02 13.15
CA CYS A 86 -9.63 -6.22 12.67
C CYS A 86 -9.01 -5.36 13.78
N LYS A 87 -9.83 -4.78 14.67
CA LYS A 87 -9.36 -3.94 15.78
C LYS A 87 -8.65 -4.72 16.90
N GLN A 88 -8.85 -6.03 16.97
CA GLN A 88 -8.13 -6.92 17.88
C GLN A 88 -6.74 -7.30 17.35
N CYS A 89 -6.46 -7.03 16.08
CA CYS A 89 -5.14 -7.24 15.48
C CYS A 89 -4.27 -5.99 15.56
N HIS A 90 -2.95 -6.19 15.44
CA HIS A 90 -1.96 -5.13 15.38
C HIS A 90 -1.67 -4.72 13.94
N VAL A 91 -1.57 -5.72 13.06
CA VAL A 91 -1.37 -5.55 11.63
C VAL A 91 -2.32 -6.44 10.85
N LEU A 92 -2.68 -6.01 9.65
CA LEU A 92 -3.57 -6.74 8.75
C LEU A 92 -2.85 -7.02 7.43
N LEU A 93 -2.99 -8.24 6.91
CA LEU A 93 -2.65 -8.62 5.55
C LEU A 93 -3.96 -8.84 4.80
N LYS A 94 -4.25 -7.98 3.81
CA LYS A 94 -5.55 -7.93 3.15
C LYS A 94 -5.43 -8.14 1.65
N GLY A 95 -6.13 -9.14 1.11
CA GLY A 95 -6.33 -9.32 -0.32
C GLY A 95 -7.32 -8.31 -0.91
N PRO A 96 -7.41 -8.18 -2.24
CA PRO A 96 -8.28 -7.21 -2.91
C PRO A 96 -9.76 -7.39 -2.55
N THR A 97 -10.55 -6.32 -2.60
CA THR A 97 -12.01 -6.35 -2.37
C THR A 97 -12.74 -5.67 -3.53
N THR A 98 -13.87 -6.24 -3.94
CA THR A 98 -14.72 -5.71 -5.00
C THR A 98 -15.46 -4.46 -4.52
N THR A 99 -15.42 -3.37 -5.29
CA THR A 99 -16.27 -2.19 -5.05
C THR A 99 -17.33 -2.15 -6.15
N PRO A 100 -18.62 -2.28 -5.82
CA PRO A 100 -19.69 -2.31 -6.81
C PRO A 100 -19.74 -1.06 -7.69
N ARG A 101 -20.12 -1.26 -8.96
CA ARG A 101 -20.37 -0.22 -9.95
C ARG A 101 -21.84 -0.20 -10.34
N LYS A 102 -22.28 0.92 -10.92
CA LYS A 102 -23.62 1.02 -11.49
C LYS A 102 -23.81 -0.09 -12.55
N GLY A 103 -24.78 -0.97 -12.32
CA GLY A 103 -25.08 -2.12 -13.19
C GLY A 103 -24.56 -3.46 -12.68
N ASP A 104 -23.73 -3.49 -11.63
CA ASP A 104 -23.35 -4.73 -10.95
C ASP A 104 -24.55 -5.35 -10.21
N PRO A 105 -24.53 -6.66 -9.90
CA PRO A 105 -25.61 -7.31 -9.14
C PRO A 105 -25.64 -6.89 -7.66
N TRP A 106 -24.67 -6.10 -7.22
CA TRP A 106 -24.48 -5.70 -5.83
C TRP A 106 -25.07 -4.31 -5.56
N PRO A 107 -25.57 -4.04 -4.34
CA PRO A 107 -25.97 -2.70 -3.94
C PRO A 107 -24.79 -1.73 -4.00
N ASN A 108 -25.09 -0.45 -4.21
CA ASN A 108 -24.07 0.60 -4.18
C ASN A 108 -23.59 0.85 -2.74
N ILE A 109 -22.52 0.16 -2.35
CA ILE A 109 -21.87 0.26 -1.04
C ILE A 109 -20.50 0.93 -1.16
N GLU A 110 -20.09 1.67 -0.12
CA GLU A 110 -18.74 2.26 -0.05
C GLU A 110 -17.66 1.17 -0.15
N SER A 111 -16.51 1.52 -0.73
CA SER A 111 -15.35 0.64 -0.81
C SER A 111 -14.87 0.17 0.58
N ALA A 112 -14.69 -1.14 0.76
CA ALA A 112 -14.13 -1.71 1.98
C ALA A 112 -12.73 -1.15 2.31
N ASN A 113 -11.91 -0.89 1.28
CA ASN A 113 -10.58 -0.28 1.44
C ASN A 113 -10.67 1.10 2.07
N VAL A 114 -11.52 1.96 1.51
CA VAL A 114 -11.72 3.33 2.01
C VAL A 114 -12.29 3.30 3.43
N ALA A 115 -13.27 2.43 3.70
CA ALA A 115 -13.86 2.27 5.01
C ALA A 115 -12.85 1.79 6.06
N LEU A 116 -12.05 0.75 5.79
CA LEU A 116 -11.00 0.28 6.71
C LEU A 116 -9.96 1.36 6.98
N ARG A 117 -9.47 2.05 5.94
CA ARG A 117 -8.49 3.14 6.09
C ARG A 117 -9.00 4.26 6.99
N LYS A 118 -10.28 4.65 6.84
CA LYS A 118 -10.92 5.66 7.69
C LYS A 118 -11.16 5.16 9.12
N LYS A 119 -11.75 3.96 9.27
CA LYS A 119 -12.14 3.41 10.58
C LYS A 119 -10.94 3.03 11.45
N LEU A 120 -9.81 2.65 10.84
CA LEU A 120 -8.55 2.32 11.52
C LEU A 120 -7.52 3.47 11.51
N ASP A 121 -7.87 4.65 10.96
CA ASP A 121 -7.02 5.84 10.82
C ASP A 121 -5.65 5.55 10.15
N LEU A 122 -5.69 4.77 9.07
CA LEU A 122 -4.52 4.40 8.26
C LEU A 122 -4.14 5.53 7.30
N PHE A 123 -3.59 6.59 7.86
CA PHE A 123 -3.44 7.87 7.20
C PHE A 123 -2.38 7.97 6.11
N ALA A 124 -1.41 7.05 6.11
CA ALA A 124 -0.33 7.05 5.13
C ALA A 124 -0.45 5.82 4.26
N ASN A 125 -0.67 6.01 2.96
CA ASN A 125 -0.42 4.96 1.99
C ASN A 125 1.02 5.10 1.48
N VAL A 126 1.83 4.07 1.75
CA VAL A 126 3.24 4.00 1.40
C VAL A 126 3.42 3.00 0.26
N ARG A 127 3.99 3.46 -0.85
CA ARG A 127 4.22 2.65 -2.06
C ARG A 127 5.67 2.84 -2.52
N PRO A 128 6.55 1.85 -2.35
CA PRO A 128 7.88 1.87 -2.95
C PRO A 128 7.82 1.43 -4.42
N VAL A 129 8.59 2.07 -5.28
CA VAL A 129 8.75 1.71 -6.70
C VAL A 129 10.25 1.73 -7.02
N GLN A 130 10.79 0.58 -7.43
CA GLN A 130 12.22 0.41 -7.67
C GLN A 130 12.46 -0.23 -9.04
N ILE A 131 13.26 0.45 -9.86
CA ILE A 131 13.70 -0.03 -11.18
C ILE A 131 15.21 0.24 -11.25
N PRO A 132 16.04 -0.64 -10.68
CA PRO A 132 17.47 -0.40 -10.51
C PRO A 132 18.20 -0.09 -11.82
N GLU A 133 17.90 -0.78 -12.92
CA GLU A 133 18.56 -0.53 -14.21
C GLU A 133 18.26 0.87 -14.79
N GLN A 134 17.17 1.49 -14.32
CA GLN A 134 16.80 2.86 -14.69
C GLN A 134 17.26 3.89 -13.65
N GLY A 135 17.90 3.47 -12.55
CA GLY A 135 18.28 4.33 -11.43
C GLY A 135 17.09 4.89 -10.66
N ILE A 136 15.99 4.13 -10.61
CA ILE A 136 14.73 4.54 -9.96
C ILE A 136 14.63 3.84 -8.59
N ASP A 137 14.44 4.64 -7.55
CA ASP A 137 14.19 4.18 -6.18
C ASP A 137 13.31 5.20 -5.46
N TRP A 138 12.03 5.14 -5.79
CA TRP A 138 10.99 6.04 -5.31
C TRP A 138 10.25 5.46 -4.12
N THR A 139 9.85 6.32 -3.20
CA THR A 139 8.90 5.97 -2.15
C THR A 139 7.86 7.08 -2.03
N PHE A 140 6.62 6.71 -2.32
CA PHE A 140 5.49 7.62 -2.26
C PHE A 140 4.83 7.56 -0.89
N PHE A 141 4.56 8.72 -0.31
CA PHE A 141 3.80 8.93 0.91
C PHE A 141 2.53 9.70 0.55
N ARG A 142 1.46 8.95 0.33
CA ARG A 142 0.14 9.48 0.01
C ARG A 142 -0.67 9.66 1.29
N GLU A 143 -1.18 10.87 1.52
CA GLU A 143 -2.21 11.10 2.55
C GLU A 143 -3.47 10.31 2.16
N ASN A 144 -4.03 9.53 3.08
CA ASN A 144 -4.95 8.45 2.74
C ASN A 144 -6.30 8.54 3.48
N THR A 145 -6.60 9.66 4.14
CA THR A 145 -7.83 9.84 4.93
C THR A 145 -8.66 11.06 4.55
N GLU A 146 -8.14 11.97 3.73
CA GLU A 146 -8.78 13.23 3.37
C GLU A 146 -8.93 13.39 1.85
N ASP A 147 -8.91 14.63 1.36
CA ASP A 147 -9.12 15.02 -0.02
C ASP A 147 -10.56 14.73 -0.51
N LEU A 148 -10.78 14.66 -1.82
CA LEU A 148 -12.04 14.27 -2.45
C LEU A 148 -12.54 12.89 -1.97
N TYR A 149 -11.67 12.01 -1.46
CA TYR A 149 -12.09 10.71 -0.92
C TYR A 149 -12.90 10.83 0.38
N ALA A 150 -12.73 11.94 1.10
CA ALA A 150 -13.49 12.19 2.32
C ALA A 150 -14.83 12.86 2.04
N LEU A 151 -14.89 13.77 1.06
CA LEU A 151 -16.06 14.63 0.86
C LEU A 151 -16.71 14.58 -0.53
N GLY A 152 -16.09 13.96 -1.54
CA GLY A 152 -16.66 13.77 -2.88
C GLY A 152 -17.99 13.00 -2.87
N PRO A 153 -18.18 11.94 -2.06
CA PRO A 153 -19.48 11.27 -1.95
C PRO A 153 -20.62 12.15 -1.39
N TYR A 154 -20.31 13.35 -0.89
CA TYR A 154 -21.28 14.32 -0.38
C TYR A 154 -21.42 15.54 -1.29
N GLY A 155 -20.95 15.43 -2.54
CA GLY A 155 -21.26 16.40 -3.58
C GLY A 155 -22.77 16.54 -3.80
N LEU A 156 -23.15 17.62 -4.48
CA LEU A 156 -24.54 17.90 -4.79
C LEU A 156 -24.69 18.40 -6.21
N ASP A 157 -25.77 17.97 -6.85
CA ASP A 157 -26.28 18.58 -8.07
C ASP A 157 -27.10 19.82 -7.67
N VAL A 158 -26.70 20.97 -8.21
CA VAL A 158 -27.44 22.23 -8.04
C VAL A 158 -28.66 22.21 -8.94
N ASP A 159 -28.49 21.73 -10.16
CA ASP A 159 -29.50 21.48 -11.19
C ASP A 159 -28.99 20.41 -12.18
N ASP A 160 -29.67 20.23 -13.32
CA ASP A 160 -29.34 19.22 -14.33
C ASP A 160 -27.99 19.47 -15.04
N ASP A 161 -27.43 20.69 -14.94
CA ASP A 161 -26.23 21.11 -15.65
C ASP A 161 -25.02 21.35 -14.72
N ILE A 162 -25.25 21.47 -13.42
CA ILE A 162 -24.25 21.91 -12.45
C ILE A 162 -24.14 20.96 -11.26
N SER A 163 -22.94 20.40 -11.07
CA SER A 163 -22.56 19.61 -9.90
C SER A 163 -21.41 20.28 -9.13
N ILE A 164 -21.41 20.12 -7.80
CA ILE A 164 -20.37 20.64 -6.91
C ILE A 164 -19.87 19.52 -6.00
N ASP A 165 -18.55 19.34 -5.98
CA ASP A 165 -17.84 18.47 -5.04
C ASP A 165 -17.01 19.26 -4.03
N PHE A 166 -16.73 18.62 -2.90
CA PHE A 166 -15.99 19.22 -1.81
C PHE A 166 -14.66 18.51 -1.57
N ARG A 167 -13.62 19.31 -1.30
CA ARG A 167 -12.26 18.84 -0.99
C ARG A 167 -11.86 19.24 0.42
N LEU A 168 -11.40 18.29 1.22
CA LEU A 168 -10.94 18.52 2.61
C LEU A 168 -9.44 18.31 2.72
N ILE A 169 -8.71 19.30 3.26
CA ILE A 169 -7.32 19.14 3.70
C ILE A 169 -7.15 19.85 5.05
N THR A 170 -6.63 19.13 6.04
CA THR A 170 -6.35 19.61 7.38
C THR A 170 -4.84 19.76 7.62
N THR A 171 -4.49 20.63 8.59
CA THR A 171 -3.09 20.78 9.02
C THR A 171 -2.56 19.48 9.60
N GLN A 172 -3.33 18.81 10.47
CA GLN A 172 -2.91 17.59 11.14
C GLN A 172 -2.68 16.45 10.14
N GLY A 173 -3.57 16.27 9.16
CA GLY A 173 -3.43 15.28 8.10
C GLY A 173 -2.16 15.51 7.26
N SER A 174 -1.89 16.77 6.90
CA SER A 174 -0.69 17.16 6.14
C SER A 174 0.59 17.02 6.95
N GLU A 175 0.57 17.39 8.24
CA GLU A 175 1.75 17.33 9.11
C GLU A 175 2.19 15.88 9.35
N ARG A 176 1.25 14.98 9.68
CA ARG A 176 1.58 13.58 9.99
C ARG A 176 2.17 12.83 8.80
N ILE A 177 1.63 13.03 7.58
CA ILE A 177 2.19 12.41 6.38
C ILE A 177 3.56 12.98 6.04
N ALA A 178 3.74 14.30 6.17
CA ALA A 178 5.03 14.94 5.92
C ALA A 178 6.10 14.46 6.91
N ARG A 179 5.82 14.47 8.21
CA ARG A 179 6.75 13.99 9.24
C ARG A 179 7.14 12.53 8.98
N MET A 180 6.17 11.68 8.63
CA MET A 180 6.46 10.29 8.31
C MET A 180 7.40 10.15 7.10
N ALA A 181 7.17 10.91 6.04
CA ALA A 181 8.01 10.89 4.84
C ALA A 181 9.43 11.41 5.12
N PHE A 182 9.58 12.49 5.88
CA PHE A 182 10.89 13.05 6.25
C PHE A 182 11.66 12.13 7.22
N GLU A 183 10.99 11.51 8.19
CA GLU A 183 11.60 10.50 9.07
C GLU A 183 12.05 9.27 8.27
N TYR A 184 11.25 8.81 7.31
CA TYR A 184 11.63 7.74 6.41
C TYR A 184 12.87 8.13 5.59
N ALA A 185 12.85 9.31 4.94
CA ALA A 185 13.96 9.80 4.15
C ALA A 185 15.26 9.83 4.97
N LYS A 186 15.21 10.39 6.19
CA LYS A 186 16.35 10.43 7.11
C LYS A 186 16.87 9.04 7.48
N LYS A 187 15.98 8.11 7.86
CA LYS A 187 16.36 6.74 8.27
C LYS A 187 16.96 5.93 7.12
N GLN A 188 16.47 6.16 5.90
CA GLN A 188 16.92 5.47 4.69
C GLN A 188 18.06 6.19 3.96
N GLY A 189 18.59 7.29 4.53
CA GLY A 189 19.66 8.06 3.91
C GLY A 189 19.28 8.73 2.58
N LYS A 190 17.98 8.93 2.33
CA LYS A 190 17.48 9.67 1.16
C LYS A 190 17.79 11.16 1.35
N GLN A 191 18.18 11.80 0.25
CA GLN A 191 18.63 13.19 0.23
C GLN A 191 17.59 14.16 -0.34
N GLN A 192 16.53 13.65 -0.99
CA GLN A 192 15.52 14.46 -1.66
C GLN A 192 14.09 14.08 -1.21
N VAL A 193 13.30 15.07 -0.80
CA VAL A 193 11.86 14.96 -0.57
C VAL A 193 11.12 15.95 -1.47
N THR A 194 10.21 15.45 -2.28
CA THR A 194 9.42 16.23 -3.25
C THR A 194 7.97 16.33 -2.80
N ILE A 195 7.43 17.55 -2.71
CA ILE A 195 6.02 17.80 -2.35
C ILE A 195 5.21 17.98 -3.63
N VAL A 196 4.23 17.12 -3.87
CA VAL A 196 3.38 17.20 -5.08
C VAL A 196 2.08 17.93 -4.77
N THR A 197 1.69 18.88 -5.62
CA THR A 197 0.59 19.81 -5.32
C THR A 197 -0.11 20.33 -6.58
N LYS A 198 -1.24 21.03 -6.44
CA LYS A 198 -1.80 21.89 -7.49
C LYS A 198 -2.17 23.27 -6.92
N ALA A 199 -1.35 23.78 -5.98
CA ALA A 199 -1.61 25.03 -5.27
C ALA A 199 -1.76 26.28 -6.15
N ASN A 200 -1.28 26.26 -7.41
CA ASN A 200 -1.52 27.34 -8.36
C ASN A 200 -2.99 27.50 -8.77
N VAL A 201 -3.76 26.40 -8.79
CA VAL A 201 -5.19 26.37 -9.08
C VAL A 201 -5.99 26.18 -7.79
N VAL A 202 -5.65 25.16 -7.00
CA VAL A 202 -6.37 24.81 -5.76
C VAL A 202 -5.77 25.54 -4.56
N LYS A 203 -5.91 26.86 -4.54
CA LYS A 203 -5.20 27.77 -3.62
C LYS A 203 -5.41 27.45 -2.13
N THR A 204 -6.63 27.06 -1.74
CA THR A 204 -6.97 26.91 -0.31
C THR A 204 -6.48 25.58 0.27
N SER A 205 -6.86 24.44 -0.31
CA SER A 205 -6.55 23.12 0.24
C SER A 205 -5.12 22.69 -0.08
N ASP A 206 -4.68 22.80 -1.33
CA ASP A 206 -3.30 22.46 -1.70
C ASP A 206 -2.29 23.49 -1.21
N GLY A 207 -2.67 24.77 -1.18
CA GLY A 207 -1.84 25.79 -0.55
C GLY A 207 -1.63 25.53 0.95
N ARG A 208 -2.64 24.97 1.64
CA ARG A 208 -2.47 24.50 3.03
C ARG A 208 -1.54 23.29 3.10
N PHE A 209 -1.76 22.27 2.28
CA PHE A 209 -0.92 21.07 2.24
C PHE A 209 0.56 21.44 2.03
N LEU A 210 0.84 22.19 0.96
CA LEU A 210 2.19 22.63 0.59
C LEU A 210 2.86 23.39 1.73
N ARG A 211 2.18 24.41 2.29
CA ARG A 211 2.72 25.20 3.39
C ARG A 211 3.05 24.34 4.60
N VAL A 212 2.17 23.42 4.99
CA VAL A 212 2.40 22.56 6.16
C VAL A 212 3.58 21.61 5.93
N CYS A 213 3.68 21.00 4.76
CA CYS A 213 4.83 20.15 4.40
C CYS A 213 6.15 20.95 4.40
N GLN A 214 6.14 22.19 3.90
CA GLN A 214 7.30 23.09 3.94
C GLN A 214 7.66 23.55 5.36
N GLU A 215 6.69 23.72 6.26
CA GLU A 215 6.98 23.99 7.67
C GLU A 215 7.66 22.78 8.34
N VAL A 216 7.16 21.57 8.10
CA VAL A 216 7.78 20.33 8.60
C VAL A 216 9.21 20.15 8.07
N ALA A 217 9.46 20.50 6.80
CA ALA A 217 10.79 20.42 6.18
C ALA A 217 11.89 21.17 6.96
N LYS A 218 11.53 22.24 7.69
CA LYS A 218 12.48 23.03 8.49
C LYS A 218 13.12 22.22 9.64
N ASP A 219 12.46 21.15 10.08
CA ASP A 219 12.97 20.25 11.10
C ASP A 219 14.04 19.27 10.55
N TYR A 220 14.29 19.27 9.22
CA TYR A 220 15.15 18.32 8.52
C TYR A 220 16.19 19.00 7.60
N PRO A 221 17.13 19.81 8.12
CA PRO A 221 18.05 20.63 7.32
C PRO A 221 19.04 19.85 6.43
N GLY A 222 19.15 18.53 6.59
CA GLY A 222 20.01 17.66 5.76
C GLY A 222 19.31 17.06 4.54
N ILE A 223 18.03 17.36 4.32
CA ILE A 223 17.22 16.83 3.23
C ILE A 223 16.87 17.99 2.30
N ASN A 224 17.18 17.84 1.01
CA ASN A 224 16.76 18.80 -0.01
C ASN A 224 15.26 18.66 -0.25
N VAL A 225 14.58 19.79 -0.38
CA VAL A 225 13.13 19.84 -0.57
C VAL A 225 12.78 20.67 -1.79
N ASP A 226 11.95 20.12 -2.65
CA ASP A 226 11.33 20.81 -3.77
C ASP A 226 9.83 20.52 -3.83
N ASP A 227 9.12 21.29 -4.66
CA ASP A 227 7.70 21.07 -4.93
C ASP A 227 7.41 21.11 -6.42
N TRP A 228 6.49 20.25 -6.85
CA TRP A 228 6.10 20.10 -8.24
C TRP A 228 4.58 20.12 -8.37
N TYR A 229 4.08 20.78 -9.40
CA TYR A 229 2.68 20.65 -9.75
C TYR A 229 2.40 19.27 -10.33
N ILE A 230 1.28 18.64 -9.96
CA ILE A 230 0.97 17.25 -10.34
C ILE A 230 1.04 17.00 -11.86
N ASP A 231 0.66 17.96 -12.70
CA ASP A 231 0.73 17.84 -14.17
C ASP A 231 2.17 17.82 -14.71
N ILE A 232 3.07 18.65 -14.17
CA ILE A 232 4.47 18.61 -14.58
C ILE A 232 5.20 17.45 -13.90
N MET A 233 4.76 17.04 -12.70
CA MET A 233 5.30 15.89 -11.98
C MET A 233 5.10 14.60 -12.79
N THR A 234 3.88 14.33 -13.29
CA THR A 234 3.62 13.16 -14.14
C THR A 234 4.50 13.17 -15.39
N ALA A 235 4.62 14.33 -16.06
CA ALA A 235 5.51 14.48 -17.21
C ALA A 235 7.00 14.28 -16.87
N LYS A 236 7.44 14.60 -15.63
CA LYS A 236 8.83 14.39 -15.19
C LYS A 236 9.11 13.01 -14.64
N LEU A 237 8.08 12.26 -14.27
CA LEU A 237 8.21 10.86 -13.90
C LEU A 237 8.66 9.99 -15.09
N ILE A 238 8.22 10.34 -16.30
CA ILE A 238 8.63 9.65 -17.54
C ILE A 238 9.88 10.24 -18.21
N ASP A 239 10.38 11.40 -17.74
CA ASP A 239 11.60 12.04 -18.26
C ASP A 239 12.83 11.34 -17.66
N GLU A 240 13.57 10.59 -18.48
CA GLU A 240 14.72 9.77 -18.03
C GLU A 240 15.81 10.54 -17.28
N LYS A 241 15.95 11.84 -17.53
CA LYS A 241 16.94 12.69 -16.85
C LYS A 241 16.44 13.12 -15.48
N ARG A 242 15.14 13.39 -15.34
CA ARG A 242 14.53 13.91 -14.11
C ARG A 242 14.11 12.81 -13.15
N ARG A 243 13.58 11.71 -13.68
CA ARG A 243 12.99 10.63 -12.89
C ARG A 243 13.96 10.01 -11.86
N ARG A 244 15.26 10.03 -12.14
CA ARG A 244 16.35 9.57 -11.26
C ARG A 244 16.66 10.50 -10.08
N GLN A 245 16.15 11.73 -10.12
CA GLN A 245 16.38 12.75 -9.08
C GLN A 245 15.36 12.66 -7.95
N PHE A 246 14.18 12.08 -8.21
CA PHE A 246 13.15 11.87 -7.21
C PHE A 246 13.50 10.68 -6.32
N GLN A 247 13.18 10.78 -5.03
CA GLN A 247 13.45 9.74 -4.05
C GLN A 247 12.24 9.53 -3.14
N VAL A 248 11.86 10.54 -2.36
CA VAL A 248 10.67 10.48 -1.51
C VAL A 248 9.66 11.52 -2.00
N MET A 249 8.41 11.12 -2.20
CA MET A 249 7.36 12.01 -2.71
C MET A 249 6.17 12.06 -1.76
N ILE A 250 5.71 13.26 -1.39
CA ILE A 250 4.58 13.47 -0.48
C ILE A 250 3.40 14.01 -1.30
N LEU A 251 2.24 13.35 -1.22
CA LEU A 251 1.08 13.68 -2.05
C LEU A 251 -0.23 13.73 -1.24
N PRO A 252 -1.15 14.66 -1.57
CA PRO A 252 -2.56 14.55 -1.22
C PRO A 252 -3.17 13.29 -1.85
N ASN A 253 -4.31 12.85 -1.32
CA ASN A 253 -4.88 11.53 -1.59
C ASN A 253 -5.11 11.26 -3.08
N LEU A 254 -5.79 12.15 -3.81
CA LEU A 254 -6.11 11.94 -5.23
C LEU A 254 -4.87 11.90 -6.12
N TYR A 255 -3.92 12.80 -5.86
CA TYR A 255 -2.69 12.88 -6.66
C TYR A 255 -1.79 11.68 -6.40
N GLY A 256 -1.75 11.22 -5.15
CA GLY A 256 -1.09 9.98 -4.78
C GLY A 256 -1.70 8.76 -5.45
N ASP A 257 -3.03 8.67 -5.57
CA ASP A 257 -3.69 7.56 -6.27
C ASP A 257 -3.20 7.44 -7.71
N ILE A 258 -3.31 8.54 -8.46
CA ILE A 258 -2.98 8.58 -9.89
C ILE A 258 -1.49 8.34 -10.12
N LEU A 259 -0.63 9.12 -9.46
CA LEU A 259 0.81 9.10 -9.73
C LEU A 259 1.46 7.77 -9.33
N THR A 260 0.97 7.13 -8.27
CA THR A 260 1.56 5.86 -7.82
C THR A 260 1.15 4.67 -8.69
N ASP A 261 -0.03 4.70 -9.31
CA ASP A 261 -0.43 3.70 -10.30
C ASP A 261 0.40 3.84 -11.59
N GLU A 262 0.66 5.08 -12.05
CA GLU A 262 1.60 5.34 -13.16
C GLU A 262 3.02 4.81 -12.84
N ALA A 263 3.51 5.06 -11.63
CA ALA A 263 4.81 4.59 -11.19
C ALA A 263 4.89 3.06 -11.12
N ALA A 264 3.83 2.41 -10.64
CA ALA A 264 3.76 0.95 -10.58
C ALA A 264 3.76 0.33 -11.99
N GLU A 265 3.08 0.95 -12.95
CA GLU A 265 3.11 0.50 -14.35
C GLU A 265 4.53 0.50 -14.92
N MET A 266 5.34 1.51 -14.58
CA MET A 266 6.75 1.57 -15.01
C MET A 266 7.60 0.40 -14.48
N GLN A 267 7.25 -0.19 -13.33
CA GLN A 267 7.98 -1.30 -12.69
C GLN A 267 7.57 -2.68 -13.22
N GLY A 268 6.66 -2.75 -14.20
CA GLY A 268 6.11 -4.00 -14.71
C GLY A 268 4.68 -4.28 -14.26
N GLY A 269 3.95 -3.24 -13.82
CA GLY A 269 2.51 -3.30 -13.61
C GLY A 269 2.08 -3.31 -12.15
N VAL A 270 0.84 -2.89 -11.90
CA VAL A 270 0.20 -2.90 -10.57
C VAL A 270 0.11 -4.30 -9.92
N GLY A 271 0.28 -5.36 -10.72
CA GLY A 271 0.28 -6.76 -10.28
C GLY A 271 1.51 -7.15 -9.46
N THR A 272 2.62 -6.41 -9.58
CA THR A 272 3.89 -6.76 -8.94
C THR A 272 4.22 -5.87 -7.74
N ALA A 273 3.42 -4.83 -7.49
CA ALA A 273 3.67 -3.84 -6.44
C ALA A 273 2.81 -4.10 -5.19
N GLY A 274 3.46 -4.07 -4.02
CA GLY A 274 2.79 -4.10 -2.72
C GLY A 274 2.49 -2.70 -2.21
N SER A 275 1.54 -2.57 -1.28
CA SER A 275 1.28 -1.30 -0.59
C SER A 275 1.07 -1.47 0.89
N ALA A 276 1.38 -0.43 1.65
CA ALA A 276 1.16 -0.37 3.08
C ALA A 276 0.31 0.84 3.44
N ASN A 277 -0.75 0.62 4.22
CA ASN A 277 -1.58 1.67 4.79
C ASN A 277 -1.27 1.72 6.29
N ILE A 278 -0.62 2.80 6.73
CA ILE A 278 -0.06 2.92 8.07
C ILE A 278 -0.84 3.97 8.86
N GLY A 279 -1.26 3.59 10.07
CA GLY A 279 -1.69 4.49 11.13
C GLY A 279 -0.78 4.35 12.34
N LYS A 280 -1.04 5.12 13.41
CA LYS A 280 -0.21 5.03 14.63
C LYS A 280 -0.47 3.75 15.43
N ARG A 281 -1.71 3.25 15.42
CA ARG A 281 -2.13 2.04 16.16
C ARG A 281 -2.22 0.79 15.28
N TYR A 282 -2.66 0.95 14.04
CA TYR A 282 -2.93 -0.15 13.12
C TYR A 282 -2.12 0.03 11.83
N ALA A 283 -1.80 -1.08 11.17
CA ALA A 283 -1.28 -1.06 9.80
C ALA A 283 -1.96 -2.15 8.96
N MET A 284 -2.15 -1.89 7.67
CA MET A 284 -2.75 -2.82 6.73
C MET A 284 -1.92 -2.89 5.45
N PHE A 285 -1.46 -4.08 5.12
CA PHE A 285 -0.64 -4.39 3.95
C PHE A 285 -1.51 -5.10 2.91
N GLU A 286 -1.49 -4.61 1.67
CA GLU A 286 -2.39 -5.11 0.62
C GLU A 286 -1.76 -5.03 -0.77
N ALA A 287 -2.25 -5.88 -1.66
CA ALA A 287 -2.02 -5.74 -3.10
C ALA A 287 -2.65 -4.45 -3.64
N ILE A 288 -2.03 -3.84 -4.65
CA ILE A 288 -2.55 -2.62 -5.29
C ILE A 288 -3.71 -2.93 -6.25
N HIS A 289 -3.66 -4.08 -6.93
CA HIS A 289 -4.64 -4.45 -7.94
C HIS A 289 -6.01 -4.86 -7.34
N GLY A 290 -7.03 -4.93 -8.20
CA GLY A 290 -8.39 -5.33 -7.84
C GLY A 290 -8.61 -6.86 -7.72
N SER A 291 -9.85 -7.26 -7.47
CA SER A 291 -10.26 -8.66 -7.22
C SER A 291 -10.30 -9.55 -8.48
N ALA A 292 -10.19 -8.98 -9.67
CA ALA A 292 -10.19 -9.70 -10.95
C ALA A 292 -11.24 -10.83 -11.07
N PRO A 293 -12.55 -10.55 -10.84
CA PRO A 293 -13.60 -11.58 -10.73
C PRO A 293 -13.66 -12.50 -11.96
N ARG A 294 -13.39 -11.96 -13.15
CA ARG A 294 -13.30 -12.73 -14.41
C ARG A 294 -12.34 -13.93 -14.31
N MET A 295 -11.21 -13.81 -13.63
CA MET A 295 -10.28 -14.94 -13.47
C MET A 295 -10.88 -16.05 -12.59
N VAL A 296 -11.73 -15.70 -11.63
CA VAL A 296 -12.45 -16.70 -10.83
C VAL A 296 -13.53 -17.38 -11.67
N ASP A 297 -14.33 -16.60 -12.40
CA ASP A 297 -15.41 -17.11 -13.25
C ASP A 297 -14.90 -18.06 -14.35
N GLU A 298 -13.71 -17.77 -14.88
CA GLU A 298 -13.04 -18.59 -15.90
C GLU A 298 -12.23 -19.76 -15.30
N GLY A 299 -12.25 -19.98 -13.98
CA GLY A 299 -11.52 -21.07 -13.32
C GLY A 299 -10.00 -20.91 -13.37
N ARG A 300 -9.51 -19.66 -13.37
CA ARG A 300 -8.09 -19.28 -13.53
C ARG A 300 -7.49 -18.66 -12.27
N ALA A 301 -8.19 -18.63 -11.14
CA ALA A 301 -7.75 -17.98 -9.90
C ALA A 301 -6.39 -18.50 -9.41
N GLN A 302 -6.15 -19.81 -9.53
CA GLN A 302 -4.89 -20.46 -9.17
C GLN A 302 -3.67 -20.02 -10.02
N TYR A 303 -3.91 -19.37 -11.17
CA TYR A 303 -2.84 -18.81 -12.02
C TYR A 303 -2.62 -17.32 -11.78
N ALA A 304 -3.32 -16.71 -10.82
CA ALA A 304 -3.07 -15.34 -10.42
C ALA A 304 -1.67 -15.22 -9.80
N ASP A 305 -0.98 -14.12 -10.12
CA ASP A 305 0.35 -13.83 -9.59
C ASP A 305 0.26 -13.30 -8.15
N PRO A 306 0.82 -14.00 -7.14
CA PRO A 306 0.78 -13.58 -5.75
C PRO A 306 1.86 -12.53 -5.38
N SER A 307 2.71 -12.11 -6.32
CA SER A 307 3.88 -11.26 -6.05
C SER A 307 3.55 -9.96 -5.30
N SER A 308 2.43 -9.29 -5.63
CA SER A 308 1.98 -8.07 -4.92
C SER A 308 1.68 -8.34 -3.45
N MET A 309 0.99 -9.43 -3.13
CA MET A 309 0.67 -9.83 -1.76
C MET A 309 1.92 -10.27 -1.00
N ILE A 310 2.83 -10.99 -1.65
CA ILE A 310 4.10 -11.41 -1.04
C ILE A 310 5.00 -10.18 -0.76
N ARG A 311 5.01 -9.19 -1.67
CA ARG A 311 5.67 -7.90 -1.41
C ARG A 311 5.02 -7.15 -0.25
N ALA A 312 3.70 -7.15 -0.15
CA ALA A 312 2.98 -6.58 0.99
C ALA A 312 3.36 -7.29 2.30
N THR A 313 3.51 -8.62 2.28
CA THR A 313 4.06 -9.40 3.41
C THR A 313 5.49 -8.97 3.76
N ALA A 314 6.38 -8.76 2.78
CA ALA A 314 7.73 -8.28 3.03
C ALA A 314 7.73 -6.90 3.73
N MET A 315 6.91 -5.96 3.25
CA MET A 315 6.73 -4.66 3.88
C MET A 315 6.22 -4.78 5.32
N MET A 316 5.29 -5.71 5.57
CA MET A 316 4.76 -5.99 6.91
C MET A 316 5.83 -6.52 7.86
N LEU A 317 6.67 -7.47 7.39
CA LEU A 317 7.78 -8.02 8.18
C LEU A 317 8.72 -6.90 8.65
N GLY A 318 9.06 -5.97 7.76
CA GLY A 318 9.83 -4.78 8.11
C GLY A 318 9.16 -3.92 9.17
N HIS A 319 7.87 -3.66 8.99
CA HIS A 319 7.06 -2.84 9.89
C HIS A 319 6.97 -3.41 11.32
N ILE A 320 6.84 -4.73 11.45
CA ILE A 320 6.72 -5.40 12.76
C ILE A 320 8.08 -5.79 13.37
N GLY A 321 9.19 -5.29 12.83
CA GLY A 321 10.52 -5.42 13.44
C GLY A 321 11.43 -6.50 12.87
N TYR A 322 11.16 -7.02 11.67
CA TYR A 322 11.98 -8.02 10.97
C TYR A 322 12.59 -7.50 9.66
N PRO A 323 13.39 -6.42 9.68
CA PRO A 323 13.97 -5.83 8.47
C PRO A 323 14.90 -6.78 7.70
N ALA A 324 15.55 -7.72 8.40
CA ALA A 324 16.38 -8.74 7.76
C ALA A 324 15.54 -9.73 6.93
N LEU A 325 14.36 -10.12 7.42
CA LEU A 325 13.44 -10.99 6.68
C LEU A 325 12.80 -10.24 5.51
N GLN A 326 12.42 -8.97 5.71
CA GLN A 326 11.98 -8.10 4.62
C GLN A 326 13.00 -8.08 3.48
N LYS A 327 14.26 -7.72 3.77
CA LYS A 327 15.32 -7.63 2.75
C LYS A 327 15.50 -8.95 2.02
N LYS A 328 15.51 -10.09 2.73
CA LYS A 328 15.63 -11.42 2.10
C LYS A 328 14.46 -11.73 1.18
N LEU A 329 13.23 -11.44 1.61
CA LEU A 329 12.04 -11.71 0.80
C LEU A 329 11.97 -10.81 -0.43
N GLU A 330 12.34 -9.53 -0.31
CA GLU A 330 12.47 -8.61 -1.45
C GLU A 330 13.52 -9.09 -2.46
N MET A 331 14.72 -9.50 -1.99
CA MET A 331 15.76 -10.04 -2.88
C MET A 331 15.29 -11.29 -3.62
N ALA A 332 14.57 -12.20 -2.93
CA ALA A 332 14.04 -13.41 -3.55
C ALA A 332 12.96 -13.08 -4.59
N LEU A 333 12.05 -12.14 -4.29
CA LEU A 333 11.04 -11.66 -5.25
C LEU A 333 11.67 -11.03 -6.49
N ASP A 334 12.74 -10.25 -6.35
CA ASP A 334 13.42 -9.64 -7.49
C ASP A 334 14.13 -10.69 -8.35
N ILE A 335 14.83 -11.66 -7.73
CA ILE A 335 15.43 -12.79 -8.47
C ILE A 335 14.33 -13.56 -9.22
N CYS A 336 13.27 -13.96 -8.54
CA CYS A 336 12.25 -14.81 -9.14
C CYS A 336 11.40 -14.08 -10.19
N GLY A 337 11.06 -12.82 -9.94
CA GLY A 337 10.10 -12.06 -10.76
C GLY A 337 10.72 -11.13 -11.80
N GLN A 338 11.96 -10.67 -11.61
CA GLN A 338 12.59 -9.67 -12.49
C GLN A 338 13.85 -10.20 -13.19
N PHE A 339 14.68 -10.98 -12.50
CA PHE A 339 15.99 -11.38 -13.05
C PHE A 339 15.99 -12.78 -13.67
N GLU A 340 15.77 -13.83 -12.87
CA GLU A 340 15.93 -15.22 -13.28
C GLU A 340 14.68 -15.79 -13.95
N GLN A 341 13.49 -15.40 -13.48
CA GLN A 341 12.20 -15.72 -14.11
C GLN A 341 12.03 -17.21 -14.53
N LYS A 342 12.54 -18.15 -13.72
CA LYS A 342 12.41 -19.61 -14.02
C LYS A 342 10.98 -20.12 -13.96
N VAL A 343 10.17 -19.55 -13.07
CA VAL A 343 8.75 -19.87 -12.90
C VAL A 343 7.97 -18.61 -13.23
N VAL A 344 7.15 -18.67 -14.28
CA VAL A 344 6.43 -17.50 -14.81
C VAL A 344 4.92 -17.75 -14.76
N THR A 345 4.22 -16.89 -14.05
CA THR A 345 2.76 -16.83 -14.04
C THR A 345 2.27 -16.08 -15.28
N THR A 346 1.32 -16.65 -16.02
CA THR A 346 0.72 -16.00 -17.21
C THR A 346 -0.73 -15.58 -16.99
N GLY A 347 -1.26 -15.79 -15.78
CA GLY A 347 -2.69 -15.69 -15.50
C GLY A 347 -3.53 -16.78 -16.16
N ARG A 348 -2.90 -17.78 -16.80
CA ARG A 348 -3.52 -18.86 -17.58
C ARG A 348 -2.81 -20.18 -17.28
N ASP A 349 -3.45 -21.26 -17.70
CA ASP A 349 -2.94 -22.65 -17.67
C ASP A 349 -1.69 -22.87 -18.54
N THR A 350 -1.35 -21.91 -19.39
CA THR A 350 -0.07 -21.86 -20.13
C THR A 350 1.13 -21.42 -19.28
N GLY A 351 0.91 -21.01 -18.02
CA GLY A 351 1.98 -20.64 -17.09
C GLY A 351 1.88 -21.39 -15.77
N ALA A 352 2.79 -21.05 -14.86
CA ALA A 352 2.78 -21.58 -13.51
C ALA A 352 1.58 -21.07 -12.70
N THR A 353 1.20 -21.85 -11.70
CA THR A 353 0.29 -21.44 -10.63
C THR A 353 0.96 -20.41 -9.71
N GLY A 354 0.15 -19.64 -8.99
CA GLY A 354 0.64 -18.73 -7.95
C GLY A 354 1.45 -19.48 -6.88
N HIS A 355 0.99 -20.68 -6.52
CA HIS A 355 1.66 -21.52 -5.53
C HIS A 355 3.05 -21.98 -5.97
N GLU A 356 3.21 -22.44 -7.22
CA GLU A 356 4.53 -22.81 -7.75
C GLU A 356 5.51 -21.62 -7.74
N LEU A 357 5.03 -20.41 -8.02
CA LEU A 357 5.84 -19.20 -7.89
C LEU A 357 6.20 -18.91 -6.42
N ALA A 358 5.25 -19.08 -5.49
CA ALA A 358 5.48 -18.92 -4.06
C ALA A 358 6.52 -19.90 -3.52
N GLU A 359 6.48 -21.17 -3.94
CA GLU A 359 7.49 -22.18 -3.61
C GLU A 359 8.88 -21.81 -4.16
N TYR A 360 8.94 -21.31 -5.40
CA TYR A 360 10.19 -20.85 -6.00
C TYR A 360 10.79 -19.65 -5.25
N ILE A 361 9.96 -18.69 -4.84
CA ILE A 361 10.37 -17.54 -4.01
C ILE A 361 10.90 -18.04 -2.66
N HIS A 362 10.17 -18.94 -1.99
CA HIS A 362 10.60 -19.49 -0.70
C HIS A 362 11.93 -20.26 -0.81
N ALA A 363 12.08 -21.12 -1.81
CA ALA A 363 13.32 -21.85 -2.07
C ALA A 363 14.49 -20.88 -2.28
N THR A 364 14.29 -19.83 -3.07
CA THR A 364 15.29 -18.78 -3.32
C THR A 364 15.65 -18.01 -2.03
N LEU A 365 14.65 -17.65 -1.23
CA LEU A 365 14.82 -16.96 0.07
C LEU A 365 15.69 -17.77 1.06
N THR A 366 15.53 -19.09 1.06
CA THR A 366 16.28 -19.99 1.97
C THR A 366 17.68 -20.36 1.46
N SER A 367 18.04 -19.95 0.25
CA SER A 367 19.35 -20.26 -0.32
C SER A 367 20.49 -19.53 0.39
N SER A 368 21.61 -20.23 0.61
CA SER A 368 22.79 -19.65 1.27
C SER A 368 23.50 -18.58 0.43
N ASP A 369 23.30 -18.58 -0.89
CA ASP A 369 23.91 -17.66 -1.86
C ASP A 369 22.97 -16.52 -2.28
N LEU A 370 21.82 -16.32 -1.61
CA LEU A 370 20.79 -15.34 -1.99
C LEU A 370 21.34 -13.94 -2.28
N GLU A 371 22.14 -13.38 -1.35
CA GLU A 371 22.66 -12.02 -1.48
C GLU A 371 23.75 -11.92 -2.54
N GLU A 372 24.60 -12.94 -2.69
CA GLU A 372 25.60 -13.02 -3.75
C GLU A 372 24.93 -13.04 -5.13
N LYS A 373 23.91 -13.90 -5.27
CA LYS A 373 23.12 -14.05 -6.49
C LYS A 373 22.38 -12.77 -6.87
N TRP A 374 21.72 -12.12 -5.92
CA TRP A 374 21.01 -10.86 -6.17
C TRP A 374 21.97 -9.73 -6.58
N ASN A 375 23.11 -9.59 -5.90
CA ASN A 375 24.15 -8.62 -6.26
C ASN A 375 24.76 -8.92 -7.65
N GLY A 376 24.89 -10.19 -8.00
CA GLY A 376 25.33 -10.64 -9.33
C GLY A 376 24.44 -10.12 -10.45
N PHE A 377 23.12 -10.16 -10.29
CA PHE A 377 22.19 -9.62 -11.29
C PHE A 377 22.26 -8.08 -11.38
N ARG A 378 22.31 -7.41 -10.22
CA ARG A 378 22.37 -5.94 -10.15
C ARG A 378 23.66 -5.30 -10.67
N SER A 379 24.75 -6.06 -10.76
CA SER A 379 26.03 -5.57 -11.28
C SER A 379 26.21 -5.80 -12.78
N GLN A 380 25.34 -6.60 -13.40
CA GLN A 380 25.34 -6.88 -14.84
C GLN A 380 24.44 -5.93 -15.64
N HIS A 381 23.64 -5.12 -14.95
CA HIS A 381 22.71 -4.12 -15.49
C HIS A 381 23.07 -2.75 -14.91
#